data_AF-A0A239WWG4-F1
#
_entry.id   AF-A0A239WWG4-F1
#
_cell.length_a   1.000
_cell.length_b   1.000
_cell.length_c   1.000
_cell.angle_alpha   90.00
_cell.angle_beta   90.00
_cell.angle_gamma   90.00
#
_symmetry.space_group_name_H-M   'P 1'
#
loop_
_entity.id
_entity.type
_entity.pdbx_description
1 polymer ?
#
loop_
_entity_poly.entity_id
_entity_poly.type
_entity_poly.pdbx_seq_one_letter_code
_entity_poly.pdbx_strand_id
1 'polypeptide(L)'
;MAITELSDNELLVPHVPALRRDLMLEGDVTGHPVHPLLRPLFPGGLRSEAYSLDGASDVGLGLLVNGWCGVVGMPELRGAQVRRWGVDASRLVMVSSSRGWLATVAALVEELDVIYACAPPAMSLEASRRLATRLRARQSTLVICGEWSSAVTHIDVRTIGWRKSQQAGHSSTIHEVEVSVTRHHWSRSVVLARDDRGVHGISSELVGGIPS
;
A
#
# COMPACT_ATOMS: atom_id res chain seq x y z
N MET A 1 9.15 19.41 0.54
CA MET A 1 10.32 18.83 -0.15
C MET A 1 10.03 17.36 -0.44
N ALA A 2 9.61 16.91 -1.63
CA ALA A 2 8.82 17.57 -2.67
C ALA A 2 7.72 16.57 -3.10
N ILE A 3 6.47 16.92 -2.86
CA ILE A 3 5.31 16.29 -3.49
C ILE A 3 5.28 16.87 -4.91
N THR A 4 5.62 16.09 -5.92
CA THR A 4 5.51 16.52 -7.32
C THR A 4 4.09 16.20 -7.77
N GLU A 5 3.16 17.16 -7.62
CA GLU A 5 1.87 17.08 -8.31
C GLU A 5 2.11 17.31 -9.80
N LEU A 6 2.08 16.23 -10.59
CA LEU A 6 2.05 16.35 -12.05
C LEU A 6 0.63 16.73 -12.47
N SER A 7 0.46 17.99 -12.89
CA SER A 7 -0.79 18.51 -13.47
C SER A 7 -0.78 18.39 -15.01
N ASP A 8 -1.97 18.42 -15.58
CA ASP A 8 -2.42 17.80 -16.84
C ASP A 8 -1.93 18.48 -18.15
N ASN A 9 -0.70 19.01 -18.24
CA ASN A 9 -0.18 19.55 -19.50
C ASN A 9 1.29 19.16 -19.76
N GLU A 10 1.51 18.58 -20.94
CA GLU A 10 2.70 17.87 -21.42
C GLU A 10 2.98 16.50 -20.77
N LEU A 11 2.89 15.45 -21.59
CA LEU A 11 3.46 14.11 -21.38
C LEU A 11 5.01 14.17 -21.37
N LEU A 12 5.60 15.08 -20.61
CA LEU A 12 6.94 14.92 -20.10
C LEU A 12 6.77 14.12 -18.81
N VAL A 13 6.85 12.79 -18.92
CA VAL A 13 7.28 11.98 -17.78
C VAL A 13 8.60 12.62 -17.36
N PRO A 14 8.69 13.37 -16.24
CA PRO A 14 9.99 13.81 -15.80
C PRO A 14 10.80 12.52 -15.70
N HIS A 15 11.97 12.48 -16.32
CA HIS A 15 12.88 11.35 -16.15
C HIS A 15 13.05 11.16 -14.65
N VAL A 16 12.30 10.21 -14.07
CA VAL A 16 12.58 9.62 -12.77
C VAL A 16 14.00 9.13 -12.98
N PRO A 17 15.01 9.77 -12.39
CA PRO A 17 16.38 9.44 -12.73
C PRO A 17 16.54 7.95 -12.39
N ALA A 18 17.39 7.25 -13.13
CA ALA A 18 17.67 5.82 -13.00
C ALA A 18 18.19 5.45 -11.60
N LEU A 19 17.34 5.59 -10.58
CA LEU A 19 17.66 5.63 -9.15
C LEU A 19 17.75 4.23 -8.55
N ARG A 20 17.52 3.21 -9.36
CA ARG A 20 17.58 1.81 -8.96
C ARG A 20 19.01 1.30 -8.69
N ARG A 21 20.07 2.03 -9.06
CA ARG A 21 21.43 1.44 -9.08
C ARG A 21 22.20 1.37 -7.76
N ASP A 22 21.93 2.20 -6.76
CA ASP A 22 22.93 2.36 -5.66
C ASP A 22 22.51 1.87 -4.26
N LEU A 23 21.41 1.14 -4.10
CA LEU A 23 21.00 0.60 -2.79
C LEU A 23 20.67 -0.89 -2.86
N MET A 24 21.65 -1.69 -3.30
CA MET A 24 21.68 -3.12 -2.98
C MET A 24 22.54 -3.31 -1.73
N LEU A 25 21.93 -3.07 -0.56
CA LEU A 25 22.49 -3.51 0.71
C LEU A 25 21.98 -4.92 1.02
N GLU A 26 22.95 -5.75 1.36
CA GLU A 26 22.90 -7.18 1.59
C GLU A 26 21.82 -7.61 2.59
N GLY A 27 21.13 -8.68 2.23
CA GLY A 27 20.16 -9.38 3.07
C GLY A 27 19.12 -10.03 2.18
N ASP A 28 19.04 -11.36 2.23
CA ASP A 28 18.09 -12.19 1.46
C ASP A 28 16.64 -11.93 1.92
N VAL A 29 16.11 -10.75 1.57
CA VAL A 29 14.70 -10.42 1.72
C VAL A 29 14.07 -10.62 0.35
N THR A 30 13.35 -11.74 0.19
CA THR A 30 12.71 -12.14 -1.08
C THR A 30 11.54 -11.24 -1.50
N GLY A 31 11.29 -10.13 -0.79
CA GLY A 31 10.21 -9.19 -1.05
C GLY A 31 10.43 -7.80 -0.45
N HIS A 32 9.65 -6.81 -0.91
CA HIS A 32 9.74 -5.44 -0.45
C HIS A 32 9.28 -5.31 1.01
N PRO A 33 9.97 -4.52 1.85
CA PRO A 33 9.57 -4.30 3.22
C PRO A 33 8.16 -3.69 3.36
N VAL A 34 7.45 -4.10 4.41
CA VAL A 34 6.16 -3.52 4.83
C VAL A 34 6.28 -2.87 6.19
N HIS A 35 5.30 -2.01 6.51
CA HIS A 35 5.20 -1.39 7.83
C HIS A 35 5.31 -2.44 8.95
N PRO A 36 6.01 -2.18 10.06
CA PRO A 36 6.22 -3.17 11.11
C PRO A 36 4.95 -3.85 11.61
N LEU A 37 3.84 -3.11 11.69
CA LEU A 37 2.53 -3.63 12.11
C LEU A 37 1.89 -4.61 11.11
N LEU A 38 2.28 -4.56 9.84
CA LEU A 38 1.79 -5.44 8.78
C LEU A 38 2.71 -6.65 8.55
N ARG A 39 3.93 -6.67 9.10
CA ARG A 39 4.88 -7.78 8.94
C ARG A 39 4.31 -9.18 9.25
N PRO A 40 3.45 -9.38 10.28
CA PRO A 40 2.86 -10.69 10.53
C PRO A 40 2.05 -11.23 9.34
N LEU A 41 1.46 -10.33 8.55
CA LEU A 41 0.68 -10.65 7.36
C LEU A 41 1.55 -10.97 6.14
N PHE A 42 2.77 -10.44 6.06
CA PHE A 42 3.65 -10.59 4.90
C PHE A 42 4.98 -11.24 5.31
N PRO A 43 5.01 -12.56 5.55
CA PRO A 43 6.26 -13.25 5.90
C PRO A 43 7.24 -13.16 4.73
N GLY A 44 8.34 -12.43 4.94
CA GLY A 44 9.34 -12.14 3.90
C GLY A 44 9.07 -10.88 3.06
N GLY A 45 8.05 -10.09 3.40
CA GLY A 45 7.69 -8.85 2.69
C GLY A 45 6.72 -9.06 1.52
N LEU A 46 6.51 -7.99 0.75
CA LEU A 46 5.68 -7.99 -0.46
C LEU A 46 6.43 -8.65 -1.60
N ARG A 47 5.79 -9.62 -2.23
CA ARG A 47 6.33 -10.28 -3.42
C ARG A 47 6.13 -9.38 -4.64
N SER A 48 6.94 -9.57 -5.66
CA SER A 48 6.82 -8.89 -6.95
C SER A 48 5.63 -9.43 -7.76
N GLU A 49 4.42 -9.16 -7.27
CA GLU A 49 3.14 -9.61 -7.81
C GLU A 49 2.06 -8.53 -7.66
N ALA A 50 0.86 -8.85 -8.14
CA ALA A 50 -0.31 -8.00 -7.96
C ALA A 50 -1.12 -8.43 -6.74
N TYR A 51 -1.44 -7.47 -5.88
CA TYR A 51 -2.33 -7.58 -4.72
C TYR A 51 -3.60 -6.80 -4.99
N SER A 52 -4.77 -7.34 -4.63
CA SER A 52 -5.98 -6.52 -4.51
C SER A 52 -6.14 -6.10 -3.05
N LEU A 53 -6.58 -4.86 -2.83
CA LEU A 53 -6.89 -4.31 -1.52
C LEU A 53 -8.33 -3.79 -1.54
N ASP A 54 -9.15 -4.33 -0.66
CA ASP A 54 -10.51 -3.87 -0.43
C ASP A 54 -10.66 -3.27 0.98
N GLY A 55 -11.59 -2.34 1.13
CA GLY A 55 -11.87 -1.63 2.38
C GLY A 55 -11.10 -0.33 2.57
N ALA A 56 -10.57 -0.08 3.76
CA ALA A 56 -9.94 1.21 4.09
C ALA A 56 -8.61 1.43 3.35
N SER A 57 -8.65 2.30 2.33
CA SER A 57 -7.56 2.50 1.37
C SER A 57 -6.24 3.03 1.97
N ASP A 58 -6.29 3.78 3.06
CA ASP A 58 -5.07 4.30 3.67
C ASP A 58 -4.16 3.20 4.26
N VAL A 59 -4.67 2.00 4.56
CA VAL A 59 -3.83 0.83 4.93
C VAL A 59 -2.83 0.47 3.83
N GLY A 60 -3.17 0.72 2.56
CA GLY A 60 -2.25 0.53 1.44
C GLY A 60 -0.99 1.38 1.55
N LEU A 61 -1.02 2.51 2.26
CA LEU A 61 0.18 3.32 2.52
C LEU A 61 1.19 2.60 3.42
N GLY A 62 0.73 1.71 4.30
CA GLY A 62 1.61 0.84 5.11
C GLY A 62 2.41 -0.17 4.30
N LEU A 63 2.14 -0.29 3.00
CA LEU A 63 2.88 -1.13 2.06
C LEU A 63 3.99 -0.34 1.34
N LEU A 64 4.03 0.98 1.51
CA LEU A 64 4.93 1.91 0.80
C LEU A 64 6.07 2.42 1.70
N VAL A 65 6.70 1.54 2.47
CA VAL A 65 7.60 1.96 3.57
C VAL A 65 9.09 1.92 3.25
N ASN A 66 9.48 1.45 2.07
CA ASN A 66 10.88 1.43 1.65
C ASN A 66 11.02 1.56 0.13
N GLY A 67 12.18 2.06 -0.31
CA GLY A 67 12.48 2.24 -1.71
C GLY A 67 11.74 3.43 -2.31
N TRP A 68 11.62 3.43 -3.64
CA TRP A 68 10.79 4.40 -4.36
C TRP A 68 9.39 3.82 -4.55
N CYS A 69 8.39 4.59 -4.11
CA CYS A 69 7.00 4.18 -4.12
C CYS A 69 6.14 5.11 -4.95
N GLY A 70 5.04 4.57 -5.49
CA GLY A 70 4.10 5.32 -6.33
C GLY A 70 2.67 5.20 -5.84
N VAL A 71 1.91 6.29 -5.90
CA VAL A 71 0.45 6.31 -5.75
C VAL A 71 -0.18 6.80 -7.05
N VAL A 72 -1.13 6.06 -7.61
CA VAL A 72 -1.77 6.38 -8.89
C VAL A 72 -3.29 6.43 -8.77
N GLY A 73 -3.90 7.58 -9.07
CA GLY A 73 -5.35 7.72 -9.15
C GLY A 73 -6.07 7.63 -7.82
N MET A 74 -5.42 8.00 -6.71
CA MET A 74 -5.99 7.96 -5.35
C MET A 74 -6.01 9.36 -4.71
N PRO A 75 -6.89 10.26 -5.18
CA PRO A 75 -6.93 11.65 -4.73
C PRO A 75 -7.35 11.81 -3.26
N GLU A 76 -7.91 10.80 -2.63
CA GLU A 76 -8.26 10.76 -1.21
C GLU A 76 -7.04 10.60 -0.30
N LEU A 77 -5.95 9.99 -0.80
CA LEU A 77 -4.72 9.80 -0.05
C LEU A 77 -3.89 11.09 -0.05
N ARG A 78 -4.14 11.95 0.93
CA ARG A 78 -3.41 13.23 1.09
C ARG A 78 -2.22 13.09 2.04
N GLY A 79 -1.31 14.06 2.00
CA GLY A 79 -0.04 14.03 2.74
C GLY A 79 -0.15 13.76 4.25
N ALA A 80 -1.24 14.17 4.91
CA ALA A 80 -1.48 13.84 6.31
C ALA A 80 -1.60 12.32 6.55
N GLN A 81 -2.19 11.58 5.61
CA GLN A 81 -2.39 10.13 5.70
C GLN A 81 -1.09 9.39 5.41
N VAL A 82 -0.33 9.85 4.42
CA VAL A 82 1.02 9.35 4.08
C VAL A 82 1.91 9.37 5.32
N ARG A 83 1.94 10.49 6.03
CA ARG A 83 2.73 10.64 7.26
C ARG A 83 2.30 9.71 8.40
N ARG A 84 0.99 9.40 8.53
CA ARG A 84 0.49 8.50 9.59
C ARG A 84 1.04 7.08 9.47
N TRP A 85 1.40 6.66 8.26
CA TRP A 85 2.00 5.36 7.97
C TRP A 85 3.52 5.37 7.93
N GLY A 86 4.15 6.50 8.27
CA GLY A 86 5.60 6.64 8.26
C GLY A 86 6.23 6.59 6.87
N VAL A 87 5.43 6.82 5.82
CA VAL A 87 5.92 6.83 4.43
C VAL A 87 6.82 8.05 4.21
N ASP A 88 8.00 7.82 3.65
CA ASP A 88 8.93 8.88 3.28
C ASP A 88 8.42 9.61 2.04
N ALA A 89 7.83 10.78 2.25
CA ALA A 89 7.29 11.61 1.18
C ALA A 89 8.36 12.09 0.17
N SER A 90 9.66 12.04 0.53
CA SER A 90 10.73 12.37 -0.41
C SER A 90 11.01 11.26 -1.44
N ARG A 91 10.48 10.06 -1.21
CA ARG A 91 10.60 8.86 -2.08
C ARG A 91 9.25 8.40 -2.63
N LEU A 92 8.23 9.26 -2.53
CA LEU A 92 6.87 8.97 -2.98
C LEU A 92 6.52 9.78 -4.22
N VAL A 93 6.20 9.10 -5.31
CA VAL A 93 5.62 9.69 -6.51
C VAL A 93 4.10 9.62 -6.42
N MET A 94 3.40 10.73 -6.66
CA MET A 94 1.94 10.77 -6.67
C MET A 94 1.43 11.23 -8.03
N VAL A 95 0.65 10.37 -8.69
CA VAL A 95 0.02 10.65 -9.99
C VAL A 95 -1.48 10.72 -9.80
N SER A 96 -2.07 11.88 -10.09
CA SER A 96 -3.49 12.16 -9.86
C SER A 96 -4.41 11.68 -11.00
N SER A 97 -3.95 11.73 -12.25
CA SER A 97 -4.76 11.46 -13.45
C SER A 97 -4.89 9.95 -13.73
N SER A 98 -6.11 9.51 -14.05
CA SER A 98 -6.40 8.14 -14.52
C SER A 98 -6.26 7.99 -16.05
N ARG A 99 -6.03 9.10 -16.77
CA ARG A 99 -5.89 9.07 -18.23
C ARG A 99 -4.60 8.34 -18.57
N GLY A 100 -4.68 7.32 -19.45
CA GLY A 100 -3.52 6.50 -19.78
C GLY A 100 -2.99 5.64 -18.63
N TRP A 101 -3.81 5.34 -17.61
CA TRP A 101 -3.43 4.58 -16.40
C TRP A 101 -2.52 3.38 -16.66
N LEU A 102 -2.83 2.57 -17.67
CA LEU A 102 -2.05 1.36 -17.99
C LEU A 102 -0.62 1.71 -18.43
N ALA A 103 -0.45 2.77 -19.23
CA ALA A 103 0.85 3.24 -19.67
C ALA A 103 1.62 3.86 -18.49
N THR A 104 0.94 4.64 -17.65
CA THR A 104 1.52 5.22 -16.43
C THR A 104 2.01 4.13 -15.48
N VAL A 105 1.16 3.19 -15.08
CA VAL A 105 1.55 2.09 -14.19
C VAL A 105 2.65 1.24 -14.83
N ALA A 106 2.57 0.95 -16.12
CA ALA A 106 3.62 0.21 -16.80
C ALA A 106 4.97 0.95 -16.78
N ALA A 107 4.99 2.27 -16.93
CA ALA A 107 6.23 3.06 -16.83
C ALA A 107 6.76 3.07 -15.38
N LEU A 108 5.87 3.23 -14.39
CA LEU A 108 6.26 3.21 -13.00
C LEU A 108 6.81 1.85 -12.56
N VAL A 109 6.30 0.74 -13.08
CA VAL A 109 6.81 -0.63 -12.79
C VAL A 109 8.28 -0.80 -13.17
N GLU A 110 8.77 -0.02 -14.13
CA GLU A 110 10.17 -0.08 -14.55
C GLU A 110 11.11 0.58 -13.53
N GLU A 111 10.61 1.56 -12.77
CA GLU A 111 11.40 2.46 -11.90
C GLU A 111 11.12 2.31 -10.41
N LEU A 112 9.94 1.82 -10.02
CA LEU A 112 9.45 1.80 -8.63
C LEU A 112 9.36 0.39 -8.06
N ASP A 113 9.61 0.29 -6.76
CA ASP A 113 9.56 -0.95 -5.99
C ASP A 113 8.12 -1.36 -5.69
N VAL A 114 7.30 -0.41 -5.21
CA VAL A 114 5.89 -0.64 -4.85
C VAL A 114 5.01 0.46 -5.40
N ILE A 115 3.95 0.07 -6.11
CA ILE A 115 2.95 0.98 -6.68
C ILE A 115 1.61 0.66 -6.04
N TYR A 116 0.96 1.66 -5.46
CA TYR A 116 -0.42 1.58 -4.99
C TYR A 116 -1.32 2.36 -5.94
N ALA A 117 -2.33 1.71 -6.53
CA ALA A 117 -3.15 2.32 -7.56
C ALA A 117 -4.63 1.98 -7.40
N CYS A 118 -5.51 2.92 -7.76
CA CYS A 118 -6.89 2.58 -8.04
C CYS A 118 -6.99 2.15 -9.51
N ALA A 119 -7.46 0.93 -9.78
CA ALA A 119 -7.65 0.48 -11.16
C ALA A 119 -8.79 1.24 -11.85
N PRO A 120 -8.73 1.46 -13.18
CA PRO A 120 -9.87 1.94 -13.94
C PRO A 120 -11.03 0.93 -13.90
N PRO A 121 -12.29 1.37 -14.03
CA PRO A 121 -13.49 0.52 -13.90
C PRO A 121 -13.54 -0.68 -14.86
N ALA A 122 -12.85 -0.59 -16.00
CA ALA A 122 -12.78 -1.66 -16.97
C ALA A 122 -11.32 -1.95 -17.30
N MET A 123 -10.88 -3.18 -17.04
CA MET A 123 -9.57 -3.67 -17.45
C MET A 123 -9.67 -5.05 -18.06
N SER A 124 -9.01 -5.23 -19.22
CA SER A 124 -8.95 -6.55 -19.85
C SER A 124 -8.05 -7.49 -19.05
N LEU A 125 -8.41 -8.78 -19.08
CA LEU A 125 -7.58 -9.85 -18.50
C LEU A 125 -6.19 -9.91 -19.14
N GLU A 126 -6.09 -9.61 -20.44
CA GLU A 126 -4.82 -9.55 -21.16
C GLU A 126 -3.90 -8.44 -20.64
N ALA A 127 -4.43 -7.22 -20.45
CA ALA A 127 -3.68 -6.11 -19.89
C ALA A 127 -3.21 -6.42 -18.45
N SER A 128 -4.10 -7.03 -17.65
CA SER A 128 -3.80 -7.46 -16.28
C SER A 128 -2.67 -8.49 -16.24
N ARG A 129 -2.72 -9.51 -17.12
CA ARG A 129 -1.67 -10.53 -17.25
C ARG A 129 -0.35 -9.94 -17.72
N ARG A 130 -0.38 -9.01 -18.68
CA ARG A 130 0.83 -8.34 -19.18
C ARG A 130 1.51 -7.52 -18.07
N LEU A 131 0.74 -6.81 -17.26
CA LEU A 131 1.27 -6.14 -16.06
C LEU A 131 1.86 -7.15 -15.07
N ALA A 132 1.15 -8.23 -14.76
CA ALA A 132 1.65 -9.28 -13.85
C ALA A 132 3.00 -9.88 -14.32
N THR A 133 3.19 -10.05 -15.63
CA THR A 133 4.47 -10.49 -16.19
C THR A 133 5.56 -9.44 -16.00
N ARG A 134 5.26 -8.16 -16.24
CA ARG A 134 6.21 -7.05 -16.03
C ARG A 134 6.62 -6.90 -14.58
N LEU A 135 5.68 -6.99 -13.64
CA LEU A 135 5.96 -6.93 -12.19
C LEU A 135 7.03 -7.93 -11.79
N ARG A 136 6.91 -9.19 -12.23
CA ARG A 136 7.92 -10.23 -11.96
C ARG A 136 9.25 -9.92 -12.63
N ALA A 137 9.23 -9.53 -13.91
CA ALA A 137 10.45 -9.22 -14.66
C ALA A 137 11.23 -8.03 -14.08
N ARG A 138 10.52 -7.06 -13.49
CA ARG A 138 11.09 -5.86 -12.87
C ARG A 138 11.23 -5.96 -11.37
N GLN A 139 10.84 -7.08 -10.77
CA GLN A 139 10.77 -7.28 -9.33
C GLN A 139 9.93 -6.21 -8.61
N SER A 140 8.94 -5.62 -9.27
CA SER A 140 8.07 -4.57 -8.71
C SER A 140 6.76 -5.17 -8.18
N THR A 141 6.13 -4.51 -7.21
CA THR A 141 4.83 -4.89 -6.62
C THR A 141 3.76 -3.89 -7.01
N LEU A 142 2.57 -4.38 -7.36
CA LEU A 142 1.38 -3.55 -7.61
C LEU A 142 0.29 -3.91 -6.61
N VAL A 143 -0.11 -2.95 -5.78
CA VAL A 143 -1.28 -3.04 -4.90
C VAL A 143 -2.40 -2.26 -5.57
N ILE A 144 -3.57 -2.87 -5.67
CA ILE A 144 -4.69 -2.30 -6.43
C ILE A 144 -5.87 -2.16 -5.50
N CYS A 145 -6.36 -0.93 -5.34
CA CYS A 145 -7.60 -0.68 -4.64
C CYS A 145 -8.77 -1.20 -5.50
N GLY A 146 -9.57 -2.11 -4.94
CA GLY A 146 -10.69 -2.77 -5.60
C GLY A 146 -10.33 -4.09 -6.31
N GLU A 147 -11.26 -4.57 -7.12
CA GLU A 147 -11.13 -5.86 -7.78
C GLU A 147 -9.99 -5.89 -8.81
N TRP A 148 -9.23 -6.98 -8.79
CA TRP A 148 -8.19 -7.24 -9.77
C TRP A 148 -8.23 -8.69 -10.26
N SER A 149 -8.52 -8.86 -11.54
CA SER A 149 -8.73 -10.19 -12.16
C SER A 149 -7.54 -11.15 -12.11
N SER A 150 -6.33 -10.65 -11.86
CA SER A 150 -5.11 -11.47 -11.78
C SER A 150 -4.42 -11.42 -10.43
N ALA A 151 -5.10 -10.94 -9.39
CA ALA A 151 -4.54 -10.90 -8.04
C ALA A 151 -4.43 -12.32 -7.49
N VAL A 152 -3.24 -12.65 -6.99
CA VAL A 152 -2.99 -13.95 -6.32
C VAL A 152 -3.25 -13.83 -4.82
N THR A 153 -3.11 -12.61 -4.30
CA THR A 153 -3.23 -12.30 -2.87
C THR A 153 -4.22 -11.16 -2.69
N HIS A 154 -5.18 -11.37 -1.79
CA HIS A 154 -6.22 -10.41 -1.46
C HIS A 154 -5.98 -9.85 -0.06
N ILE A 155 -6.06 -8.54 0.07
CA ILE A 155 -5.99 -7.80 1.32
C ILE A 155 -7.39 -7.26 1.58
N ASP A 156 -8.00 -7.61 2.69
CA ASP A 156 -9.28 -7.06 3.13
C ASP A 156 -9.08 -6.26 4.41
N VAL A 157 -9.69 -5.08 4.45
CA VAL A 157 -9.51 -4.12 5.52
C VAL A 157 -10.88 -3.70 6.06
N ARG A 158 -11.23 -4.21 7.25
CA ARG A 158 -12.52 -3.92 7.89
C ARG A 158 -12.35 -3.06 9.12
N THR A 159 -13.15 -2.00 9.23
CA THR A 159 -13.32 -1.31 10.52
C THR A 159 -14.20 -2.17 11.41
N ILE A 160 -13.65 -2.62 12.54
CA ILE A 160 -14.33 -3.52 13.48
C ILE A 160 -14.82 -2.81 14.73
N GLY A 161 -14.35 -1.58 14.98
CA GLY A 161 -14.75 -0.83 16.15
C GLY A 161 -14.24 0.60 16.13
N TRP A 162 -14.70 1.37 17.10
CA TRP A 162 -14.19 2.69 17.41
C TRP A 162 -14.31 2.96 18.90
N ARG A 163 -13.40 3.75 19.44
CA ARG A 163 -13.44 4.22 20.83
C ARG A 163 -12.93 5.66 20.92
N LYS A 164 -13.45 6.39 21.89
CA LYS A 164 -12.91 7.72 22.23
C LYS A 164 -11.72 7.54 23.14
N SER A 165 -10.62 8.20 22.81
CA SER A 165 -9.48 8.39 23.68
C SER A 165 -9.47 9.83 24.16
N GLN A 166 -9.34 10.04 25.46
CA GLN A 166 -9.19 11.36 26.05
C GLN A 166 -7.86 11.39 26.79
N GLN A 167 -6.92 12.17 26.27
CA GLN A 167 -5.61 12.34 26.91
C GLN A 167 -5.23 13.81 26.88
N ALA A 168 -4.86 14.36 28.04
CA ALA A 168 -4.40 15.73 28.21
C ALA A 168 -5.28 16.79 27.48
N GLY A 169 -6.60 16.73 27.69
CA GLY A 169 -7.55 17.70 27.11
C GLY A 169 -7.84 17.55 25.61
N HIS A 170 -7.22 16.58 24.93
CA HIS A 170 -7.48 16.26 23.54
C HIS A 170 -8.34 15.00 23.45
N SER A 171 -9.49 15.09 22.78
CA SER A 171 -10.30 13.94 22.41
C SER A 171 -9.92 13.48 21.00
N SER A 172 -9.50 12.23 20.86
CA SER A 172 -9.30 11.58 19.57
C SER A 172 -10.20 10.36 19.44
N THR A 173 -10.62 10.08 18.21
CA THR A 173 -11.36 8.86 17.90
C THR A 173 -10.37 7.83 17.38
N ILE A 174 -10.24 6.74 18.10
CA ILE A 174 -9.44 5.58 17.69
C ILE A 174 -10.37 4.65 16.91
N HIS A 175 -10.00 4.35 15.68
CA HIS A 175 -10.64 3.35 14.85
C HIS A 175 -9.87 2.04 14.96
N GLU A 176 -10.57 0.95 15.25
CA GLU A 176 -10.01 -0.39 15.25
C GLU A 176 -10.28 -1.03 13.90
N VAL A 177 -9.22 -1.47 13.24
CA VAL A 177 -9.24 -1.97 11.88
C VAL A 177 -8.59 -3.35 11.87
N GLU A 178 -9.33 -4.35 11.41
CA GLU A 178 -8.78 -5.65 11.09
C GLU A 178 -8.26 -5.63 9.65
N VAL A 179 -7.00 -6.02 9.48
CA VAL A 179 -6.40 -6.24 8.18
C VAL A 179 -6.20 -7.73 8.02
N SER A 180 -6.83 -8.32 7.01
CA SER A 180 -6.66 -9.73 6.66
C SER A 180 -5.99 -9.87 5.31
N VAL A 181 -5.12 -10.87 5.17
CA VAL A 181 -4.44 -11.21 3.93
C VAL A 181 -4.72 -12.66 3.63
N THR A 182 -5.33 -12.91 2.48
CA THR A 182 -5.73 -14.24 2.03
C THR A 182 -5.06 -14.58 0.71
N ARG A 183 -4.47 -15.78 0.65
CA ARG A 183 -3.84 -16.33 -0.55
C ARG A 183 -4.02 -17.84 -0.55
N HIS A 184 -4.79 -18.37 -1.51
CA HIS A 184 -5.07 -19.77 -1.90
C HIS A 184 -5.11 -20.90 -0.82
N HIS A 185 -4.20 -20.94 0.14
CA HIS A 185 -4.11 -21.93 1.21
C HIS A 185 -3.84 -21.33 2.61
N TRP A 186 -3.75 -20.01 2.75
CA TRP A 186 -3.54 -19.37 4.04
C TRP A 186 -4.27 -18.03 4.12
N SER A 187 -4.69 -17.72 5.34
CA SER A 187 -5.21 -16.41 5.72
C SER A 187 -4.55 -16.00 7.03
N ARG A 188 -4.18 -14.73 7.16
CA ARG A 188 -3.71 -14.13 8.41
C ARG A 188 -4.45 -12.83 8.62
N SER A 189 -4.72 -12.49 9.88
CA SER A 189 -5.22 -11.18 10.24
C SER A 189 -4.41 -10.55 11.36
N VAL A 190 -4.43 -9.22 11.39
CA VAL A 190 -3.93 -8.40 12.51
C VAL A 190 -4.95 -7.29 12.77
N VAL A 191 -5.05 -6.89 14.03
CA VAL A 191 -5.88 -5.74 14.41
C VAL A 191 -4.99 -4.56 14.75
N LEU A 192 -5.31 -3.43 14.12
CA LEU A 192 -4.60 -2.17 14.24
C LEU A 192 -5.53 -1.11 14.83
N ALA A 193 -4.98 -0.22 15.63
CA ALA A 193 -5.63 1.01 16.05
C ALA A 193 -5.11 2.16 15.20
N ARG A 194 -6.00 2.99 14.66
CA ARG A 194 -5.68 4.18 13.87
C ARG A 194 -6.35 5.41 14.49
N ASP A 195 -5.59 6.46 14.68
CA ASP A 195 -6.08 7.76 15.12
C ASP A 195 -5.50 8.91 14.26
N ASP A 196 -5.66 10.14 14.75
CA ASP A 196 -5.11 11.35 14.12
C ASP A 196 -3.58 11.41 14.16
N ARG A 197 -2.94 10.70 15.09
CA ARG A 197 -1.49 10.70 15.33
C ARG A 197 -0.77 9.62 14.53
N GLY A 198 -1.40 8.49 14.28
CA GLY A 198 -0.80 7.41 13.52
C GLY A 198 -1.54 6.09 13.59
N VAL A 199 -0.78 5.02 13.34
CA VAL A 199 -1.25 3.64 13.40
C VAL A 199 -0.44 2.89 14.44
N HIS A 200 -1.11 2.12 15.26
CA HIS A 200 -0.56 1.44 16.42
C HIS A 200 -1.07 -0.01 16.45
N GLY A 201 -0.22 -0.94 16.88
CA GLY A 201 -0.66 -2.31 17.12
C GLY A 201 -1.55 -2.35 18.35
N ILE A 202 -2.64 -3.11 18.30
CA ILE A 202 -3.38 -3.44 19.51
C ILE A 202 -2.62 -4.61 20.15
N SER A 203 -1.92 -4.34 21.26
CA SER A 203 -1.40 -5.42 22.08
C SER A 203 -2.61 -6.17 22.64
N SER A 204 -2.75 -7.44 22.26
CA SER A 204 -3.75 -8.32 22.87
C SER A 204 -3.31 -8.60 24.31
N GLU A 205 -3.57 -7.68 25.23
CA GLU A 205 -3.71 -8.04 26.64
C GLU A 205 -5.04 -8.78 26.78
N LEU A 206 -4.95 -10.11 26.71
CA LEU A 206 -5.89 -11.09 27.23
C LEU A 206 -7.37 -10.63 27.30
N VAL A 207 -8.12 -10.87 26.22
CA VAL A 207 -9.56 -11.15 26.36
C VAL A 207 -9.70 -12.56 26.95
N GLY A 208 -9.35 -12.69 28.23
CA GLY A 208 -9.63 -13.84 29.07
C GLY A 208 -11.04 -13.72 29.62
N GLY A 209 -12.04 -13.99 28.79
CA GLY A 209 -13.42 -14.18 29.22
C GLY A 209 -13.69 -15.67 29.42
N ILE A 210 -13.74 -16.13 30.67
CA ILE A 210 -14.20 -17.47 31.04
C ILE A 210 -15.67 -17.62 30.60
N PRO A 211 -16.05 -18.64 29.82
CA PRO A 211 -17.47 -18.91 29.59
C PRO A 211 -18.09 -19.48 30.87
N SER A 212 -19.14 -18.81 31.35
CA SER A 212 -20.10 -19.39 32.31
C SER A 212 -21.15 -20.20 31.56
#